data_AF-A0AAE1CW22-F1
#
_entry.id   AF-A0AAE1CW22-F1
#
_cell.length_a   1.000
_cell.length_b   1.000
_cell.length_c   1.000
_cell.angle_alpha   90.00
_cell.angle_beta   90.00
_cell.angle_gamma   90.00
#
_symmetry.space_group_name_H-M   'P 1'
#
loop_
_entity.id
_entity.type
_entity.pdbx_description
1 polymer ?
#
loop_
_entity_poly.entity_id
_entity_poly.type
_entity_poly.pdbx_seq_one_letter_code
_entity_poly.pdbx_strand_id
1 'polypeptide(L)'
;MWQTIFRIKQWSAMEDISDVRLRPLIKSNFLVPRQIQYIQNGKRRSWDGISEYDDVEILLFNTSRNVFVFVKQFRPAVYLNRIDAGALEGIEMIDQKQFPGHLGVTIELCAGIVDKGLSLLEIARAEVLEECGYNVPADRFCKITSCRRQLKRPHHSHSQSMATPPVTSKQCLEALQTAMAYILQQADSDRHLQQLSSIKSFVQGSAINKHKQEKVEYLLKGRN
;
A
#
# COMPACT_ATOMS: atom_id res chain seq x y z
N MET A 1 0.42 34.52 -9.27
CA MET A 1 -0.74 34.33 -8.37
C MET A 1 -1.12 32.84 -8.34
N TRP A 2 -0.16 32.00 -7.95
CA TRP A 2 -0.26 30.53 -7.85
C TRP A 2 0.49 30.02 -6.61
N GLN A 3 0.67 30.90 -5.63
CA GLN A 3 1.18 30.55 -4.31
C GLN A 3 0.00 30.61 -3.36
N THR A 4 -0.16 29.61 -2.50
CA THR A 4 -1.08 29.57 -1.33
C THR A 4 -2.43 28.84 -1.51
N ILE A 5 -2.45 27.56 -1.92
CA ILE A 5 -3.61 26.68 -1.63
C ILE A 5 -3.23 25.34 -0.96
N PHE A 6 -2.00 24.82 -1.11
CA PHE A 6 -1.57 23.68 -0.28
C PHE A 6 -0.94 24.19 1.02
N ARG A 7 -1.78 24.75 1.89
CA ARG A 7 -1.45 24.88 3.31
C ARG A 7 -1.18 23.45 3.79
N ILE A 8 0.07 23.17 4.17
CA ILE A 8 0.46 21.96 4.89
C ILE A 8 -0.64 21.72 5.93
N LYS A 9 -1.46 20.69 5.71
CA LYS A 9 -2.47 20.26 6.67
C LYS A 9 -1.68 20.05 7.96
N GLN A 10 -1.91 20.90 8.94
CA GLN A 10 -1.11 20.98 10.16
C GLN A 10 -0.98 19.55 10.71
N TRP A 11 0.24 19.06 10.89
CA TRP A 11 0.52 17.66 11.24
C TRP A 11 -0.24 17.21 12.50
N SER A 12 -0.52 18.16 13.39
CA SER A 12 -1.34 18.01 14.60
C SER A 12 -2.81 17.70 14.32
N ALA A 13 -3.39 18.19 13.23
CA ALA A 13 -4.80 17.97 12.89
C ALA A 13 -5.11 16.53 12.45
N MET A 14 -4.10 15.78 12.02
CA MET A 14 -4.28 14.37 11.64
C MET A 14 -4.39 13.44 12.84
N GLU A 15 -3.80 13.84 13.98
CA GLU A 15 -3.80 13.08 15.22
C GLU A 15 -4.96 13.48 16.15
N ASP A 16 -5.68 14.55 15.79
CA ASP A 16 -6.87 15.04 16.48
C ASP A 16 -8.09 14.16 16.18
N ILE A 17 -8.06 12.96 16.74
CA ILE A 17 -9.13 11.96 16.65
C ILE A 17 -9.95 12.02 17.94
N SER A 18 -11.25 12.24 17.79
CA SER A 18 -12.21 12.32 18.90
C SER A 18 -13.53 11.65 18.52
N ASP A 19 -14.39 11.40 19.51
CA ASP A 19 -15.72 10.77 19.34
C ASP A 19 -15.68 9.43 18.58
N VAL A 20 -14.69 8.60 18.90
CA VAL A 20 -14.51 7.27 18.29
C VAL A 20 -15.53 6.30 18.88
N ARG A 21 -16.49 5.89 18.03
CA ARG A 21 -17.57 4.98 18.40
C ARG A 21 -17.46 3.65 17.66
N LEU A 22 -17.67 2.56 18.39
CA LEU A 22 -17.81 1.23 17.83
C LEU A 22 -19.28 0.88 17.67
N ARG A 23 -19.63 0.32 16.51
CA ARG A 23 -21.00 -0.12 16.20
C ARG A 23 -20.96 -1.37 15.33
N PRO A 24 -22.00 -2.22 15.39
CA PRO A 24 -22.15 -3.33 14.46
C PRO A 24 -22.15 -2.84 13.00
N LEU A 25 -21.37 -3.51 12.15
CA LEU A 25 -21.34 -3.21 10.71
C LEU A 25 -22.51 -3.90 10.01
N ILE A 26 -23.59 -3.16 9.76
CA ILE A 26 -24.80 -3.69 9.11
C ILE A 26 -24.62 -3.84 7.59
N LYS A 27 -24.04 -2.82 6.94
CA LYS A 27 -23.77 -2.80 5.50
C LYS A 27 -22.53 -1.97 5.23
N SER A 28 -21.59 -2.50 4.46
CA SER A 28 -20.42 -1.76 4.01
C SER A 28 -20.56 -1.34 2.55
N ASN A 29 -20.07 -0.14 2.25
CA ASN A 29 -19.94 0.32 0.87
C ASN A 29 -18.73 -0.31 0.17
N PHE A 30 -17.75 -0.79 0.93
CA PHE A 30 -16.45 -1.24 0.41
C PHE A 30 -16.21 -2.74 0.54
N LEU A 31 -16.63 -3.34 1.66
CA LEU A 31 -16.37 -4.73 2.00
C LEU A 31 -17.62 -5.59 1.82
N VAL A 32 -17.49 -6.74 1.18
CA VAL A 32 -18.58 -7.72 1.06
C VAL A 32 -18.10 -9.08 1.61
N PRO A 33 -18.52 -9.47 2.82
CA PRO A 33 -18.25 -10.81 3.34
C PRO A 33 -18.85 -11.89 2.44
N ARG A 34 -18.11 -12.97 2.21
CA ARG A 34 -18.49 -14.12 1.40
C ARG A 34 -18.05 -15.38 2.11
N GLN A 35 -18.86 -16.43 2.02
CA GLN A 35 -18.43 -17.78 2.37
C GLN A 35 -18.31 -18.59 1.09
N ILE A 36 -17.17 -19.27 0.92
CA ILE A 36 -16.97 -20.25 -0.13
C ILE A 36 -17.10 -21.65 0.45
N GLN A 37 -17.86 -22.51 -0.23
CA GLN A 37 -17.97 -23.92 0.09
C GLN A 37 -17.44 -24.74 -1.09
N TYR A 38 -16.58 -25.72 -0.80
CA TYR A 38 -15.90 -26.50 -1.82
C TYR A 38 -15.61 -27.91 -1.33
N ILE A 39 -15.33 -28.82 -2.26
CA ILE A 39 -14.90 -30.18 -1.95
C ILE A 39 -13.43 -30.29 -2.31
N GLN A 40 -12.59 -30.70 -1.35
CA GLN A 40 -11.17 -30.95 -1.55
C GLN A 40 -10.86 -32.37 -1.08
N ASN A 41 -10.35 -33.21 -1.99
CA ASN A 41 -10.04 -34.61 -1.72
C ASN A 41 -11.24 -35.38 -1.12
N GLY A 42 -12.42 -35.19 -1.72
CA GLY A 42 -13.67 -35.82 -1.26
C GLY A 42 -14.26 -35.25 0.04
N LYS A 43 -13.60 -34.30 0.71
CA LYS A 43 -14.08 -33.67 1.94
C LYS A 43 -14.67 -32.30 1.67
N ARG A 44 -15.88 -32.06 2.17
CA ARG A 44 -16.53 -30.74 2.14
C ARG A 44 -15.79 -29.79 3.09
N ARG A 45 -15.52 -28.58 2.62
CA ARG A 45 -14.88 -27.49 3.36
C ARG A 45 -15.66 -26.20 3.15
N SER A 46 -15.56 -25.30 4.12
CA SER A 46 -16.02 -23.93 4.02
C SER A 46 -14.90 -22.99 4.46
N TRP A 47 -14.85 -21.81 3.85
CA TRP A 47 -13.93 -20.74 4.25
C TRP A 47 -14.61 -19.38 4.06
N ASP A 48 -14.31 -18.44 4.95
CA ASP A 48 -14.81 -17.08 4.84
C ASP A 48 -13.79 -16.19 4.15
N GLY A 49 -14.27 -15.24 3.35
CA GLY A 49 -13.47 -14.29 2.62
C GLY A 49 -14.19 -12.96 2.52
N ILE A 50 -13.44 -11.92 2.19
CA ILE A 50 -13.97 -10.58 1.98
C ILE A 50 -13.71 -10.23 0.51
N SER A 51 -14.71 -9.62 -0.12
CA SER A 51 -14.55 -8.99 -1.42
C SER A 51 -14.39 -7.49 -1.27
N GLU A 52 -13.45 -6.92 -2.01
CA GLU A 52 -13.15 -5.48 -2.03
C GLU A 52 -12.91 -4.98 -3.46
N TYR A 53 -12.69 -3.67 -3.58
CA TYR A 53 -12.32 -3.01 -4.83
C TYR A 53 -10.83 -3.21 -5.13
N ASP A 54 -10.46 -3.19 -6.41
CA ASP A 54 -9.05 -3.04 -6.79
C ASP A 54 -8.55 -1.63 -6.40
N ASP A 55 -7.24 -1.49 -6.21
CA ASP A 55 -6.57 -0.23 -5.92
C ASP A 55 -5.32 -0.02 -6.80
N VAL A 56 -4.78 1.19 -6.74
CA VAL A 56 -3.44 1.53 -7.23
C VAL A 56 -2.59 2.00 -6.06
N GLU A 57 -1.33 1.57 -6.02
CA GLU A 57 -0.31 2.06 -5.10
C GLU A 57 0.80 2.74 -5.91
N ILE A 58 1.22 3.93 -5.51
CA ILE A 58 2.18 4.76 -6.25
C ILE A 58 3.43 5.00 -5.39
N LEU A 59 4.57 4.52 -5.90
CA LEU A 59 5.88 4.90 -5.40
C LEU A 59 6.34 6.17 -6.11
N LEU A 60 6.27 7.32 -5.42
CA LEU A 60 6.61 8.62 -5.99
C LEU A 60 8.02 9.06 -5.60
N PHE A 61 8.85 9.36 -6.58
CA PHE A 61 10.22 9.86 -6.37
C PHE A 61 10.36 11.30 -6.87
N ASN A 62 10.78 12.19 -5.98
CA ASN A 62 11.10 13.57 -6.31
C ASN A 62 12.59 13.68 -6.68
N THR A 63 12.87 13.84 -7.97
CA THR A 63 14.24 13.87 -8.50
C THR A 63 15.02 15.11 -8.06
N SER A 64 14.38 16.29 -8.00
CA SER A 64 15.06 17.54 -7.60
C SER A 64 15.54 17.51 -6.15
N ARG A 65 14.83 16.78 -5.28
CA ARG A 65 15.17 16.65 -3.85
C ARG A 65 15.84 15.33 -3.51
N ASN A 66 15.90 14.40 -4.46
CA ASN A 66 16.41 13.04 -4.27
C ASN A 66 15.75 12.32 -3.07
N VAL A 67 14.42 12.33 -3.01
CA VAL A 67 13.63 11.72 -1.92
C VAL A 67 12.40 10.99 -2.45
N PHE A 68 12.00 9.94 -1.74
CA PHE A 68 10.67 9.34 -1.91
C PHE A 68 9.63 10.15 -1.14
N VAL A 69 8.43 10.25 -1.73
CA VAL A 69 7.29 10.92 -1.13
C VAL A 69 6.34 9.85 -0.60
N PHE A 70 5.96 9.98 0.66
CA PHE A 70 4.99 9.14 1.34
C PHE A 70 3.87 10.01 1.90
N VAL A 71 2.71 9.42 2.10
CA VAL A 71 1.58 10.05 2.76
C VAL A 71 1.50 9.59 4.21
N LYS A 72 1.00 10.46 5.08
CA LYS A 72 0.65 10.12 6.46
C LYS A 72 -0.87 10.08 6.52
N GLN A 73 -1.47 9.04 7.09
CA GLN A 73 -2.92 8.90 7.19
C GLN A 73 -3.32 8.22 8.50
N PHE A 74 -4.51 8.53 9.03
CA PHE A 74 -5.10 7.76 10.12
C PHE A 74 -5.89 6.58 9.54
N ARG A 75 -5.54 5.35 9.95
CA ARG A 75 -6.22 4.11 9.56
C ARG A 75 -7.00 3.54 10.75
N PRO A 76 -8.34 3.61 10.75
CA PRO A 76 -9.16 3.10 11.85
C PRO A 76 -8.91 1.62 12.17
N ALA A 77 -8.68 0.77 11.16
CA ALA A 77 -8.38 -0.65 11.39
C ALA A 77 -7.06 -0.85 12.15
N VAL A 78 -6.03 -0.03 11.87
CA VAL A 78 -4.75 -0.08 12.58
C VAL A 78 -4.93 0.44 14.01
N TYR A 79 -5.69 1.52 14.18
CA TYR A 79 -6.04 2.06 15.49
C TYR A 79 -6.68 1.00 16.38
N LEU A 80 -7.72 0.31 15.89
CA LEU A 80 -8.41 -0.75 16.64
C LEU A 80 -7.52 -1.96 16.92
N ASN A 81 -6.59 -2.28 16.02
CA ASN A 81 -5.63 -3.36 16.25
C ASN A 81 -4.66 -3.08 17.41
N ARG A 82 -4.52 -1.82 17.84
CA ARG A 82 -3.74 -1.46 19.03
C ARG A 82 -4.49 -1.62 20.35
N ILE A 83 -5.76 -2.00 20.31
CA ILE A 83 -6.62 -2.19 21.47
C ILE A 83 -6.86 -3.69 21.63
N ASP A 84 -6.78 -4.19 22.87
CA ASP A 84 -7.06 -5.59 23.16
C ASP A 84 -8.50 -5.95 22.74
N ALA A 85 -8.68 -7.10 22.07
CA ALA A 85 -9.98 -7.48 21.53
C ALA A 85 -11.02 -7.73 22.63
N GLY A 86 -10.61 -8.27 23.78
CA GLY A 86 -11.50 -8.45 24.93
C GLY A 86 -11.89 -7.12 25.58
N ALA A 87 -10.99 -6.14 25.53
CA ALA A 87 -11.29 -4.77 25.95
C ALA A 87 -12.26 -4.04 25.00
N LEU A 88 -12.52 -4.52 23.79
CA LEU A 88 -13.50 -3.91 22.87
C LEU A 88 -14.91 -4.50 23.00
N GLU A 89 -15.07 -5.62 23.71
CA GLU A 89 -16.37 -6.28 23.85
C GLU A 89 -17.32 -5.43 24.72
N GLY A 90 -18.49 -5.10 24.16
CA GLY A 90 -19.47 -4.24 24.83
C GLY A 90 -19.09 -2.76 24.95
N ILE A 91 -17.92 -2.35 24.41
CA ILE A 91 -17.54 -0.94 24.34
C ILE A 91 -18.18 -0.26 23.13
N GLU A 92 -18.96 0.79 23.39
CA GLU A 92 -19.52 1.65 22.33
C GLU A 92 -18.66 2.89 22.05
N MET A 93 -17.90 3.35 23.05
CA MET A 93 -17.12 4.59 23.02
C MET A 93 -15.70 4.30 23.48
N ILE A 94 -14.71 4.61 22.62
CA ILE A 94 -13.30 4.44 22.98
C ILE A 94 -12.81 5.71 23.67
N ASP A 95 -12.20 5.58 24.84
CA ASP A 95 -11.56 6.70 25.54
C ASP A 95 -10.24 7.07 24.84
N GLN A 96 -10.22 8.22 24.17
CA GLN A 96 -9.03 8.69 23.45
C GLN A 96 -7.91 9.15 24.40
N LYS A 97 -8.18 9.34 25.69
CA LYS A 97 -7.12 9.57 26.69
C LYS A 97 -6.30 8.31 26.90
N GLN A 98 -6.96 7.15 26.90
CA GLN A 98 -6.31 5.85 26.99
C GLN A 98 -5.73 5.41 25.63
N PHE A 99 -6.46 5.70 24.55
CA PHE A 99 -6.08 5.33 23.18
C PHE A 99 -5.99 6.56 22.28
N PRO A 100 -4.88 7.32 22.33
CA PRO A 100 -4.73 8.53 21.53
C PRO A 100 -4.66 8.24 20.02
N GLY A 101 -5.10 9.20 19.20
CA GLY A 101 -5.25 9.05 17.75
C GLY A 101 -3.98 8.62 17.00
N HIS A 102 -2.80 9.02 17.48
CA HIS A 102 -1.52 8.66 16.85
C HIS A 102 -1.28 7.14 16.76
N LEU A 103 -1.96 6.32 17.58
CA LEU A 103 -1.89 4.85 17.53
C LEU A 103 -2.39 4.27 16.20
N GLY A 104 -3.28 4.98 15.51
CA GLY A 104 -3.83 4.59 14.21
C GLY A 104 -3.11 5.22 13.02
N VAL A 105 -2.08 6.02 13.26
CA VAL A 105 -1.46 6.79 12.18
C VAL A 105 -0.35 6.00 11.52
N THR A 106 -0.39 5.98 10.20
CA THR A 106 0.50 5.21 9.33
C THR A 106 1.26 6.13 8.39
N ILE A 107 2.41 5.63 7.91
CA ILE A 107 3.15 6.20 6.78
C ILE A 107 3.00 5.20 5.63
N GLU A 108 2.49 5.66 4.50
CA GLU A 108 2.04 4.81 3.41
C GLU A 108 2.46 5.36 2.04
N LEU A 109 2.39 4.50 1.02
CA LEU A 109 2.43 4.95 -0.37
C LEU A 109 1.15 5.76 -0.66
N CYS A 110 1.25 6.69 -1.60
CA CYS A 110 0.06 7.30 -2.19
C CYS A 110 -0.74 6.20 -2.87
N ALA A 111 -2.05 6.13 -2.62
CA ALA A 111 -2.87 5.03 -3.10
C ALA A 111 -4.33 5.45 -3.27
N GLY A 112 -5.06 4.78 -4.15
CA GLY A 112 -6.48 5.03 -4.31
C GLY A 112 -7.25 3.88 -4.93
N ILE A 113 -8.56 3.89 -4.64
CA ILE A 113 -9.50 2.84 -5.03
C ILE A 113 -9.87 3.00 -6.51
N VAL A 114 -10.00 1.88 -7.23
CA VAL A 114 -10.42 1.84 -8.63
C VAL A 114 -11.95 1.77 -8.74
N ASP A 115 -12.63 2.89 -8.51
CA ASP A 115 -14.10 2.97 -8.50
C ASP A 115 -14.70 4.01 -9.48
N LYS A 116 -13.87 4.87 -10.07
CA LYS A 116 -14.30 6.02 -10.91
C LYS A 116 -14.49 5.69 -12.40
N GLY A 117 -14.39 4.43 -12.83
CA GLY A 117 -14.49 4.03 -14.25
C GLY A 117 -13.37 4.58 -15.15
N LEU A 118 -12.31 5.11 -14.55
CA LEU A 118 -11.12 5.64 -15.21
C LEU A 118 -10.08 4.54 -15.45
N SER A 119 -9.08 4.82 -16.29
CA SER A 119 -7.92 3.94 -16.42
C SER A 119 -7.08 3.95 -15.13
N LEU A 120 -6.32 2.88 -14.87
CA LEU A 120 -5.43 2.81 -13.70
C LEU A 120 -4.43 3.98 -13.66
N LEU A 121 -3.96 4.43 -14.83
CA LEU A 121 -3.03 5.55 -14.94
C LEU A 121 -3.71 6.87 -14.55
N GLU A 122 -4.92 7.13 -15.03
CA GLU A 122 -5.64 8.36 -14.71
C GLU A 122 -6.06 8.41 -13.23
N ILE A 123 -6.40 7.25 -12.64
CA ILE A 123 -6.61 7.15 -11.19
C ILE A 123 -5.31 7.48 -10.45
N ALA A 124 -4.20 6.82 -10.79
CA ALA A 124 -2.92 7.08 -10.14
C ALA A 124 -2.48 8.55 -10.23
N ARG A 125 -2.73 9.22 -11.37
CA ARG A 125 -2.47 10.65 -11.54
C ARG A 125 -3.35 11.51 -10.65
N ALA A 126 -4.64 11.21 -10.57
CA ALA A 126 -5.58 11.93 -9.73
C ALA A 126 -5.19 11.81 -8.25
N GLU A 127 -4.86 10.61 -7.77
CA GLU A 127 -4.47 10.38 -6.37
C GLU A 127 -3.13 11.07 -6.03
N VAL A 128 -2.14 11.05 -6.93
CA VAL A 128 -0.87 11.77 -6.72
C VAL A 128 -1.09 13.28 -6.62
N LEU A 129 -2.02 13.83 -7.40
CA LEU A 129 -2.38 15.24 -7.32
C LEU A 129 -3.13 15.56 -6.02
N GLU A 130 -4.09 14.72 -5.63
CA GLU A 130 -4.94 14.92 -4.45
C GLU A 130 -4.15 14.76 -3.14
N GLU A 131 -3.43 13.65 -2.99
CA GLU A 131 -2.77 13.30 -1.73
C GLU A 131 -1.38 13.92 -1.60
N CYS A 132 -0.63 14.02 -2.70
CA CYS A 132 0.76 14.49 -2.68
C CYS A 132 0.93 15.92 -3.23
N GLY A 133 -0.08 16.48 -3.91
CA GLY A 133 -0.01 17.82 -4.51
C GLY A 133 0.85 17.93 -5.78
N TYR A 134 1.24 16.80 -6.39
CA TYR A 134 2.06 16.79 -7.60
C TYR A 134 1.20 16.55 -8.84
N ASN A 135 1.25 17.47 -9.81
CA ASN A 135 0.67 17.23 -11.13
C ASN A 135 1.71 16.55 -12.04
N VAL A 136 1.68 15.22 -12.10
CA VAL A 136 2.68 14.42 -12.83
C VAL A 136 2.17 14.07 -14.23
N PRO A 137 2.94 14.33 -15.31
CA PRO A 137 2.61 13.90 -16.67
C PRO A 137 2.51 12.38 -16.80
N ALA A 138 1.62 11.90 -17.68
CA ALA A 138 1.33 10.48 -17.87
C ALA A 138 2.55 9.63 -18.29
N ASP A 139 3.44 10.20 -19.11
CA ASP A 139 4.67 9.57 -19.60
C ASP A 139 5.75 9.38 -18.52
N ARG A 140 5.55 9.95 -17.33
CA ARG A 140 6.41 9.77 -16.16
C ARG A 140 5.97 8.63 -15.24
N PHE A 141 4.84 7.99 -15.53
CA PHE A 141 4.40 6.80 -14.80
C PHE A 141 4.88 5.53 -15.50
N CYS A 142 5.29 4.55 -14.70
CA CYS A 142 5.64 3.22 -15.18
C CYS A 142 5.03 2.19 -14.22
N LYS A 143 4.37 1.16 -14.78
CA LYS A 143 3.85 0.06 -13.97
C LYS A 143 5.00 -0.84 -13.55
N ILE A 144 5.20 -0.96 -12.23
CA ILE A 144 6.22 -1.86 -11.65
C ILE A 144 5.68 -3.29 -11.58
N THR A 145 4.53 -3.49 -10.95
CA THR A 145 3.95 -4.82 -10.72
C THR A 145 2.44 -4.76 -10.48
N SER A 146 1.81 -5.92 -10.23
CA SER A 146 0.44 -6.04 -9.74
C SER A 146 0.35 -7.23 -8.80
N CYS A 147 -0.32 -7.07 -7.66
CA CYS A 147 -0.58 -8.16 -6.72
C CYS A 147 -2.09 -8.39 -6.53
N ARG A 148 -2.46 -9.54 -5.99
CA ARG A 148 -3.85 -9.85 -5.64
C ARG A 148 -3.92 -10.04 -4.13
N ARG A 149 -4.73 -9.23 -3.45
CA ARG A 149 -4.91 -9.32 -2.00
C ARG A 149 -6.16 -10.11 -1.62
N GLN A 150 -7.30 -9.79 -2.23
CA GLN A 150 -8.60 -10.34 -1.85
C GLN A 150 -9.48 -10.69 -3.05
N LEU A 151 -10.70 -11.18 -2.77
CA LEU A 151 -11.67 -11.50 -3.81
C LEU A 151 -12.16 -10.21 -4.47
N LYS A 152 -12.16 -10.15 -5.80
CA LYS A 152 -12.62 -8.96 -6.52
C LYS A 152 -14.12 -8.80 -6.40
N ARG A 153 -14.57 -7.58 -6.14
CA ARG A 153 -15.97 -7.20 -6.34
C ARG A 153 -16.26 -7.13 -7.85
N PRO A 154 -17.43 -7.61 -8.32
CA PRO A 154 -17.81 -7.44 -9.72
C PRO A 154 -18.00 -5.94 -10.03
N HIS A 155 -17.25 -5.45 -11.03
CA HIS A 155 -17.41 -4.11 -11.58
C HIS A 155 -18.38 -4.11 -12.77
N HIS A 156 -19.11 -3.00 -12.96
CA HIS A 156 -19.97 -2.76 -14.12
C HIS A 156 -19.20 -2.42 -15.41
N SER A 157 -17.86 -2.44 -15.40
CA SER A 157 -17.03 -2.16 -16.57
C SER A 157 -16.09 -3.34 -16.88
N HIS A 158 -16.05 -3.72 -18.16
CA HIS A 158 -15.18 -4.76 -18.68
C HIS A 158 -13.70 -4.33 -18.62
N SER A 159 -13.03 -4.59 -17.51
CA SER A 159 -11.56 -4.61 -17.48
C SER A 159 -11.07 -6.02 -17.82
N GLN A 160 -10.22 -6.11 -18.84
CA GLN A 160 -9.60 -7.37 -19.24
C GLN A 160 -8.74 -7.92 -18.10
N SER A 161 -9.19 -9.01 -17.50
CA SER A 161 -8.40 -9.80 -16.56
C SER A 161 -7.25 -10.46 -17.32
N MET A 162 -6.06 -9.84 -17.32
CA MET A 162 -4.84 -10.60 -17.60
C MET A 162 -4.63 -11.60 -16.46
N ALA A 163 -4.67 -12.90 -16.79
CA ALA A 163 -4.41 -13.97 -15.84
C ALA A 163 -2.92 -13.96 -15.45
N THR A 164 -2.57 -13.14 -14.47
CA THR A 164 -1.25 -13.18 -13.84
C THR A 164 -1.28 -14.07 -12.60
N PRO A 165 -0.26 -14.92 -12.40
CA PRO A 165 -0.17 -15.80 -11.24
C PRO A 165 -0.14 -14.99 -9.93
N PRO A 166 -0.67 -15.55 -8.82
CA PRO A 166 -0.74 -14.84 -7.56
C PRO A 166 0.67 -14.47 -7.06
N VAL A 167 0.86 -13.18 -6.83
CA VAL A 167 2.10 -12.60 -6.33
C VAL A 167 2.01 -12.57 -4.80
N THR A 168 2.92 -13.27 -4.12
CA THR A 168 3.00 -13.36 -2.65
C THR A 168 3.53 -12.04 -2.04
N SER A 169 3.28 -11.79 -0.76
CA SER A 169 3.80 -10.61 -0.03
C SER A 169 5.33 -10.46 -0.14
N LYS A 170 6.05 -11.59 -0.26
CA LYS A 170 7.49 -11.65 -0.53
C LYS A 170 7.84 -11.05 -1.90
N GLN A 171 7.07 -11.37 -2.93
CA GLN A 171 7.28 -10.84 -4.28
C GLN A 171 6.90 -9.35 -4.38
N CYS A 172 5.97 -8.85 -3.54
CA CYS A 172 5.72 -7.40 -3.42
C CYS A 172 6.90 -6.68 -2.77
N LEU A 173 7.48 -7.25 -1.70
CA LEU A 173 8.68 -6.69 -1.07
C LEU A 173 9.87 -6.71 -2.03
N GLU A 174 10.06 -7.80 -2.79
CA GLU A 174 11.07 -7.91 -3.85
C GLU A 174 10.85 -6.85 -4.95
N ALA A 175 9.60 -6.57 -5.34
CA ALA A 175 9.28 -5.55 -6.34
C ALA A 175 9.52 -4.12 -5.83
N LEU A 176 9.17 -3.83 -4.58
CA LEU A 176 9.46 -2.54 -3.93
C LEU A 176 10.98 -2.32 -3.78
N GLN A 177 11.71 -3.36 -3.38
CA GLN A 177 13.17 -3.33 -3.29
C GLN A 177 13.83 -3.12 -4.66
N THR A 178 13.32 -3.79 -5.69
CA THR A 178 13.81 -3.64 -7.07
C THR A 178 13.50 -2.24 -7.61
N ALA A 179 12.32 -1.70 -7.32
CA ALA A 179 11.95 -0.34 -7.69
C ALA A 179 12.83 0.69 -6.96
N MET A 180 13.08 0.51 -5.67
CA MET A 180 14.00 1.37 -4.91
C MET A 180 15.42 1.32 -5.48
N ALA A 181 15.95 0.13 -5.77
CA ALA A 181 17.30 -0.02 -6.35
C ALA A 181 17.40 0.61 -7.74
N TYR A 182 16.39 0.41 -8.60
CA TYR A 182 16.34 1.01 -9.93
C TYR A 182 16.24 2.54 -9.88
N ILE A 183 15.41 3.08 -8.99
CA ILE A 183 15.23 4.53 -8.82
C ILE A 183 16.51 5.19 -8.30
N LEU A 184 17.22 4.55 -7.36
CA LEU A 184 18.51 5.03 -6.87
C LEU A 184 19.61 4.99 -7.95
N GLN A 185 19.55 4.02 -8.87
CA GLN A 185 20.47 3.91 -10.01
C GLN A 185 20.23 4.99 -11.09
N GLN A 186 18.98 5.44 -11.26
CA GLN A 186 18.61 6.50 -12.22
C GLN A 186 18.80 7.91 -11.65
N ALA A 187 18.93 8.05 -10.32
CA ALA A 187 19.13 9.33 -9.64
C ALA A 187 20.61 9.78 -9.52
N ASP A 188 21.54 9.04 -10.13
CA ASP A 188 22.98 9.35 -10.23
C ASP A 188 23.65 9.74 -8.89
N SER A 189 23.32 9.01 -7.82
CA SER A 189 23.85 9.28 -6.47
C SER A 189 24.33 7.99 -5.80
N ASP A 190 25.60 7.64 -6.03
CA ASP A 190 26.29 6.50 -5.38
C ASP A 190 26.24 6.54 -3.84
N ARG A 191 26.05 7.73 -3.26
CA ARG A 191 26.01 7.94 -1.80
C ARG A 191 24.82 7.26 -1.12
N HIS A 192 23.72 7.03 -1.84
CA HIS A 192 22.52 6.39 -1.28
C HIS A 192 22.52 4.85 -1.41
N LEU A 193 23.43 4.28 -2.20
CA LEU A 193 23.63 2.83 -2.29
C LEU A 193 24.22 2.24 -0.99
N GLN A 194 24.90 3.05 -0.16
CA GLN A 194 25.43 2.60 1.14
C GLN A 194 24.32 2.19 2.13
N GLN A 195 23.14 2.82 2.08
CA GLN A 195 21.99 2.39 2.89
C GLN A 195 21.38 1.06 2.42
N LEU A 196 21.72 0.58 1.22
CA LEU A 196 21.34 -0.78 0.78
C LEU A 196 22.26 -1.85 1.37
N SER A 197 23.43 -1.51 1.91
CA SER A 197 24.34 -2.49 2.54
C SER A 197 23.74 -3.12 3.81
N SER A 198 22.98 -2.34 4.59
CA SER A 198 22.21 -2.82 5.74
C SER A 198 20.96 -3.62 5.35
N ILE A 199 20.49 -3.49 4.11
CA ILE A 199 19.41 -4.30 3.53
C ILE A 199 19.97 -5.58 2.88
N LYS A 200 21.20 -5.53 2.34
CA LYS A 200 21.93 -6.67 1.80
C LYS A 200 22.14 -7.76 2.86
N SER A 201 22.41 -7.38 4.11
CA SER A 201 22.48 -8.30 5.25
C SER A 201 21.13 -8.92 5.61
N PHE A 202 20.02 -8.19 5.46
CA PHE A 202 18.65 -8.71 5.64
C PHE A 202 18.24 -9.72 4.56
N VAL A 203 18.65 -9.47 3.31
CA VAL A 203 18.46 -10.37 2.15
C VAL A 203 19.30 -11.65 2.26
N GLN A 204 20.52 -11.56 2.83
CA GLN A 204 21.36 -12.73 3.09
C GLN A 204 20.81 -13.63 4.22
N GLY A 205 20.03 -13.08 5.15
CA GLY A 205 19.35 -13.83 6.22
C GLY A 205 17.99 -14.42 5.83
N SER A 206 17.46 -14.10 4.65
CA SER A 206 16.17 -14.60 4.18
C SER A 206 16.36 -15.71 3.13
N ALA A 207 15.56 -16.77 3.22
CA ALA A 207 15.62 -17.95 2.35
C ALA A 207 15.28 -17.60 0.89
N ILE A 208 16.26 -17.09 0.16
CA ILE A 208 16.21 -16.78 -1.26
C ILE A 208 17.01 -17.86 -1.99
N ASN A 209 16.48 -18.37 -3.10
CA ASN A 209 17.21 -19.32 -3.94
C ASN A 209 18.46 -18.63 -4.52
N LYS A 210 19.60 -19.30 -4.43
CA LYS A 210 20.94 -18.91 -4.90
C LYS A 210 20.95 -18.23 -6.28
N HIS A 211 20.13 -18.72 -7.22
CA HIS A 211 20.02 -18.16 -8.57
C HIS A 211 19.48 -16.71 -8.61
N LYS A 212 18.57 -16.37 -7.69
CA LYS A 212 18.05 -14.99 -7.57
C LYS A 212 19.06 -14.06 -6.88
N GLN A 213 19.85 -14.58 -5.94
CA GLN A 213 20.95 -13.83 -5.31
C GLN A 213 22.02 -13.47 -6.35
N GLU A 214 22.40 -14.42 -7.20
CA GLU A 214 23.37 -14.20 -8.29
C GLU A 214 22.90 -13.16 -9.31
N LYS A 215 21.60 -13.12 -9.62
CA LYS A 215 21.03 -12.14 -10.55
C LYS A 215 21.01 -10.73 -9.98
N VAL A 216 20.71 -10.58 -8.68
CA VAL A 216 20.80 -9.30 -7.97
C VAL A 216 22.26 -8.85 -7.86
N GLU A 217 23.19 -9.75 -7.56
CA GLU A 217 24.62 -9.43 -7.54
C GLU A 217 25.16 -9.00 -8.91
N TYR A 218 24.75 -9.66 -9.99
CA TYR A 218 25.13 -9.30 -11.35
C TYR A 218 24.64 -7.89 -11.72
N LEU A 219 23.39 -7.56 -11.37
CA LEU A 219 22.83 -6.21 -11.59
C LEU A 219 23.55 -5.13 -10.77
N LEU A 220 24.03 -5.46 -9.57
CA LEU A 220 24.81 -4.55 -8.72
C LEU A 220 26.28 -4.43 -9.13
N LYS A 221 26.88 -5.45 -9.75
CA LYS A 221 28.26 -5.45 -10.23
C LYS A 221 28.45 -4.80 -11.61
N GLY A 222 27.35 -4.50 -12.32
CA GLY A 222 27.37 -4.02 -13.71
C GLY A 222 27.85 -2.57 -13.94
N ARG A 223 28.38 -1.87 -12.95
CA ARG A 223 29.02 -0.56 -13.10
C ARG A 223 30.16 -0.39 -12.08
N ASN A 224 31.34 -0.86 -12.45
CA ASN A 224 32.60 -0.18 -12.10
C ASN A 224 33.03 0.59 -13.34
#